data_AF-A0A964IBK9-F1
#
_entry.id   AF-A0A964IBK9-F1
#
_cell.length_a   1.000
_cell.length_b   1.000
_cell.length_c   1.000
_cell.angle_alpha   90.00
_cell.angle_beta   90.00
_cell.angle_gamma   90.00
#
_symmetry.space_group_name_H-M   'P 1'
#
loop_
_entity.id
_entity.type
_entity.pdbx_description
1 polymer ?
#
loop_
_entity_poly.entity_id
_entity_poly.type
_entity_poly.pdbx_seq_one_letter_code
_entity_poly.pdbx_strand_id
1 'polypeptide(L)' 'ARLAQECIKKVEVLDYEELGMEAVFKIEVVDFPAFIVVDDKGNDFFDSSTLVSIKTRPE' A
#
# COMPACT_ATOMS: atom_id res chain seq x y z
N ALA A 1 8.11 -1.50 12.35
CA ALA A 1 6.85 -1.17 11.66
C ALA A 1 5.71 -1.95 12.31
N ARG A 2 4.95 -1.35 13.23
CA ARG A 2 3.89 -2.06 13.97
C ARG A 2 2.71 -2.48 13.09
N LEU A 3 2.32 -1.63 12.14
CA LEU A 3 1.28 -1.91 11.14
C LEU A 3 1.58 -3.19 10.34
N ALA A 4 2.81 -3.34 9.87
CA ALA A 4 3.22 -4.54 9.14
C ALA A 4 3.09 -5.80 10.02
N GLN A 5 3.45 -5.74 11.30
CA GLN A 5 3.34 -6.89 12.21
C GLN A 5 1.90 -7.26 12.56
N GLU A 6 1.00 -6.28 12.65
CA GLU A 6 -0.40 -6.50 13.05
C GLU A 6 -1.27 -6.93 11.85
N CYS A 7 -1.00 -6.38 10.65
CA CYS A 7 -1.81 -6.59 9.45
C CYS A 7 -1.32 -7.72 8.53
N ILE A 8 -0.02 -8.06 8.52
CA ILE A 8 0.52 -9.13 7.64
C ILE A 8 0.26 -10.50 8.28
N LYS A 9 -0.40 -11.39 7.53
CA LYS A 9 -0.74 -12.77 7.95
C LYS A 9 0.20 -13.82 7.37
N LYS A 10 0.77 -13.55 6.18
CA LYS A 10 1.70 -14.47 5.52
C LYS A 10 2.70 -13.68 4.68
N VAL A 11 3.92 -14.19 4.59
CA VAL A 11 5.00 -13.68 3.73
C VAL A 11 5.64 -14.86 3.02
N GLU A 12 5.72 -14.79 1.70
CA GLU A 12 6.38 -15.79 0.85
C GLU A 12 7.28 -15.06 -0.16
N VAL A 13 8.48 -15.59 -0.42
CA VAL A 13 9.31 -15.05 -1.50
C VAL A 13 8.74 -15.53 -2.83
N LEU A 14 8.49 -14.59 -3.73
CA LEU A 14 7.92 -14.85 -5.05
C LEU A 14 9.01 -14.94 -6.12
N ASP A 15 10.04 -14.08 -6.04
CA ASP A 15 11.13 -14.02 -7.01
C ASP A 15 12.39 -13.38 -6.41
N TYR A 16 13.55 -13.65 -7.01
CA TYR A 16 14.87 -13.10 -6.65
C TYR A 16 15.30 -13.30 -5.18
N GLU A 17 15.24 -14.54 -4.68
CA GLU A 17 15.61 -14.88 -3.29
C GLU A 17 17.04 -14.43 -2.92
N GLU A 18 17.95 -14.36 -3.89
CA GLU A 18 19.34 -13.95 -3.68
C GLU A 18 19.50 -12.48 -3.28
N LEU A 19 18.49 -11.63 -3.55
CA LEU A 19 18.49 -10.22 -3.15
C LEU A 19 18.14 -10.03 -1.66
N GLY A 20 17.80 -11.12 -0.95
CA GLY A 20 17.52 -11.10 0.48
C GLY A 20 16.34 -10.20 0.82
N MET A 21 16.59 -9.06 1.46
CA MET A 21 15.53 -8.12 1.87
C MET A 21 14.90 -7.36 0.69
N GLU A 22 15.58 -7.30 -0.45
CA GLU A 22 15.09 -6.62 -1.66
C GLU A 22 14.36 -7.57 -2.63
N ALA A 23 14.22 -8.85 -2.27
CA ALA A 23 13.47 -9.83 -3.04
C ALA A 23 12.00 -9.44 -3.21
N VAL A 24 11.33 -10.03 -4.21
CA VAL A 24 9.89 -9.80 -4.41
C VAL A 24 9.11 -10.68 -3.44
N PHE A 25 8.35 -10.06 -2.54
CA PHE A 25 7.55 -10.78 -1.55
C PHE A 25 6.07 -10.74 -1.89
N LYS A 26 5.42 -11.90 -1.86
CA LYS A 26 3.97 -12.00 -1.80
C LYS A 26 3.55 -11.96 -0.33
N ILE A 27 2.78 -10.94 0.03
CA ILE A 27 2.23 -10.80 1.38
C ILE A 27 0.70 -10.93 1.38
N GLU A 28 0.18 -11.66 2.35
CA GLU A 28 -1.25 -11.69 2.64
C GLU A 28 -1.53 -10.75 3.80
N VAL A 29 -2.45 -9.80 3.62
CA VAL A 29 -2.76 -8.77 4.62
C VAL A 29 -4.25 -8.73 4.95
N VAL A 30 -4.57 -8.40 6.20
CA VAL A 30 -5.95 -8.20 6.67
C VAL A 30 -6.01 -6.86 7.40
N ASP A 31 -7.06 -6.08 7.12
CA ASP A 31 -7.32 -4.76 7.71
C ASP A 31 -6.13 -3.80 7.63
N PHE A 32 -5.47 -3.75 6.46
CA PHE A 32 -4.33 -2.86 6.23
C PHE A 32 -4.82 -1.44 5.94
N PRO A 33 -4.58 -0.45 6.83
CA PRO A 33 -5.02 0.91 6.59
C PRO A 33 -4.16 1.57 5.51
N ALA A 34 -4.82 2.19 4.53
CA ALA A 34 -4.18 2.92 3.45
C ALA A 34 -5.01 4.15 3.06
N PHE A 35 -4.34 5.11 2.40
CA PHE A 35 -4.97 6.31 1.85
C PHE A 35 -4.77 6.33 0.33
N ILE A 36 -5.79 6.79 -0.39
CA ILE A 36 -5.67 7.03 -1.84
C ILE A 36 -4.93 8.35 -2.00
N VAL A 37 -3.69 8.27 -2.50
CA VAL A 37 -2.84 9.44 -2.78
C VAL A 37 -3.03 9.91 -4.21
N VAL A 38 -3.03 8.97 -5.15
CA VAL A 38 -3.26 9.23 -6.58
C VAL A 38 -4.36 8.28 -7.05
N ASP A 39 -5.32 8.79 -7.81
CA ASP A 39 -6.36 7.98 -8.44
C ASP A 39 -6.16 7.86 -9.96
N ASP A 40 -6.99 7.03 -10.59
CA ASP A 40 -7.00 6.78 -12.03
C ASP A 40 -7.65 7.91 -12.85
N LYS A 41 -8.11 8.98 -12.20
CA LYS A 41 -8.80 10.13 -12.81
C LYS A 41 -7.90 11.36 -12.91
N GLY A 42 -6.62 11.22 -12.56
CA GLY A 42 -5.63 12.29 -12.58
C GLY A 42 -5.68 13.18 -11.34
N ASN A 43 -6.35 12.77 -10.26
CA ASN A 43 -6.25 13.47 -8.98
C ASN A 43 -4.99 13.00 -8.25
N ASP A 44 -4.21 13.97 -7.76
CA ASP A 44 -3.04 13.75 -6.91
C ASP A 44 -3.18 14.58 -5.63
N PHE A 45 -3.13 13.92 -4.48
CA PHE A 45 -3.25 14.54 -3.16
C PHE A 45 -2.12 15.55 -2.86
N PHE A 46 -0.95 15.40 -3.48
CA PHE A 46 0.20 16.28 -3.25
C PHE A 46 0.30 17.41 -4.27
N ASP A 47 -0.53 17.43 -5.31
CA ASP A 47 -0.60 18.56 -6.24
C ASP A 47 -1.26 19.76 -5.57
N SER A 48 -0.49 20.83 -5.36
CA SER A 48 -0.93 22.09 -4.75
C SER A 48 -2.10 22.78 -5.48
N SER A 49 -2.37 22.37 -6.71
CA SER A 49 -3.40 22.94 -7.59
C SER A 49 -4.78 22.31 -7.37
N THR A 50 -4.83 21.14 -6.72
CA THR A 50 -6.01 20.28 -6.68
C THR A 50 -6.50 20.10 -5.26
N LEU A 51 -7.68 20.68 -4.94
CA LEU A 51 -8.35 20.45 -3.65
C LEU A 51 -8.97 19.06 -3.63
N VAL A 52 -8.22 18.05 -3.17
CA VAL A 52 -8.74 16.69 -3.00
C VAL A 52 -9.43 16.55 -1.65
N SER A 53 -10.74 16.24 -1.66
CA SER A 53 -11.48 15.90 -0.44
C SER A 53 -11.27 14.41 -0.12
N ILE A 54 -10.79 14.10 1.08
CA ILE A 54 -10.54 12.73 1.55
C ILE A 54 -11.91 12.02 1.67
N LYS A 55 -12.38 11.40 0.59
CA LYS A 55 -13.58 10.58 0.65
C LYS A 55 -13.25 9.28 1.35
N THR A 56 -13.97 9.00 2.43
CA THR A 56 -13.92 7.73 3.17
C THR A 56 -14.15 6.55 2.23
N ARG A 57 -13.50 5.43 2.57
CA ARG A 57 -13.55 4.08 1.99
C ARG A 57 -14.49 3.93 0.77
N PRO A 58 -13.98 3.69 -0.45
CA PRO A 58 -14.82 3.24 -1.55
C PRO A 58 -15.47 1.90 -1.16
N GLU A 59 -16.79 1.79 -1.39
CA GLU A 59 -17.58 0.57 -1.14
C GLU A 59 -17.14 -0.59 -2.03
#